data_AF-A0A1K2I168-F1
#
_entry.id   AF-A0A1K2I168-F1
#
_cell.length_a   1.000
_cell.length_b   1.000
_cell.length_c   1.000
_cell.angle_alpha   90.00
_cell.angle_beta   90.00
_cell.angle_gamma   90.00
#
_symmetry.space_group_name_H-M   'P 1'
#
loop_
_entity.id
_entity.type
_entity.pdbx_description
1 polymer ?
#
loop_
_entity_poly.entity_id
_entity_poly.type
_entity_poly.pdbx_seq_one_letter_code
_entity_poly.pdbx_strand_id
1 'polypeptide(L)'
;MVDTALSNAGPDARPHPRGGLQRPLAAGWAHLRGRAGTGSLVPWLYLAPTLVLLAVFTYWPLIHTAYLSLVEWNLNPGQPARFVGLDNYSRVAGSNLFQAALGNTLVYLAASIPLKVLLPIPIAVFLWSLGSKGHIYRAVLFLPTLISFVVVGVAVMWILNPIFGYAKQYAAMIGIRMPNLMADPDTAIWVIIVVSSWKVLGFNVLLYLAGLASINRDYIEAMRMDGAGDGTIFTRLIWPLLTPTLMFVLISTLIFTMQQVFTPIDLMTQGGPSNSTTNLFYMVYQYSFVTFDVGGGAAGTVMLFLLLMVMALVQLRLIDRRVQYKQ
;
A
#
# COMPACT_ATOMS: atom_id res chain seq x y z
N MET A 1 6.08 -8.70 89.35
CA MET A 1 6.61 -9.47 90.48
C MET A 1 7.64 -10.44 89.91
N VAL A 2 8.92 -10.24 90.25
CA VAL A 2 10.11 -11.11 89.96
C VAL A 2 10.49 -11.19 88.47
N ASP A 3 11.57 -10.64 87.91
CA ASP A 3 12.92 -10.21 88.34
C ASP A 3 13.91 -11.34 88.67
N THR A 4 14.78 -11.70 87.71
CA THR A 4 16.19 -12.21 87.83
C THR A 4 16.66 -12.69 86.44
N ALA A 5 17.53 -11.98 85.70
CA ALA A 5 18.95 -11.62 85.89
C ALA A 5 19.95 -12.74 85.51
N LEU A 6 21.10 -12.27 85.00
CA LEU A 6 22.36 -12.95 84.60
C LEU A 6 22.47 -13.29 83.10
N SER A 7 23.55 -13.02 82.38
CA SER A 7 24.85 -12.39 82.69
C SER A 7 25.65 -12.19 81.38
N ASN A 8 26.47 -11.13 81.36
CA ASN A 8 27.51 -10.75 80.41
C ASN A 8 28.34 -11.87 79.75
N ALA A 9 28.72 -11.67 78.49
CA ALA A 9 30.12 -11.55 78.01
C ALA A 9 30.16 -11.33 76.47
N GLY A 10 30.83 -10.27 75.99
CA GLY A 10 31.22 -10.10 74.57
C GLY A 10 32.58 -10.75 74.30
N PRO A 11 33.37 -10.25 73.34
CA PRO A 11 33.07 -9.89 71.94
C PRO A 11 33.85 -10.81 70.98
N ASP A 12 33.35 -11.11 69.78
CA ASP A 12 34.23 -11.69 68.76
C ASP A 12 33.84 -11.30 67.34
N ALA A 13 34.85 -10.76 66.64
CA ALA A 13 34.77 -10.23 65.30
C ALA A 13 35.41 -11.22 64.30
N ARG A 14 34.68 -11.44 63.20
CA ARG A 14 35.10 -11.97 61.87
C ARG A 14 35.26 -13.49 61.76
N PRO A 15 35.24 -14.09 60.55
CA PRO A 15 34.98 -13.53 59.20
C PRO A 15 33.82 -14.21 58.43
N HIS A 16 33.23 -13.50 57.45
CA HIS A 16 32.36 -14.11 56.44
C HIS A 16 33.18 -14.98 55.47
N PRO A 17 32.86 -16.26 55.27
CA PRO A 17 33.47 -17.06 54.22
C PRO A 17 32.88 -16.68 52.86
N ARG A 18 33.72 -16.06 52.01
CA ARG A 18 33.61 -16.19 50.55
C ARG A 18 34.11 -17.58 50.18
N GLY A 19 33.32 -18.38 49.47
CA GLY A 19 33.84 -19.63 48.90
C GLY A 19 32.78 -20.60 48.39
N GLY A 20 32.43 -20.43 47.11
CA GLY A 20 32.26 -21.55 46.18
C GLY A 20 31.08 -22.48 46.38
N LEU A 21 30.03 -22.28 45.58
CA LEU A 21 29.30 -23.37 44.92
C LEU A 21 28.76 -22.82 43.59
N GLN A 22 29.66 -22.70 42.60
CA GLN A 22 29.26 -22.74 41.20
C GLN A 22 28.66 -24.13 40.97
N ARG A 23 27.33 -24.24 40.97
CA ARG A 23 26.64 -25.42 40.45
C ARG A 23 26.47 -25.22 38.94
N PRO A 24 26.91 -26.16 38.09
CA PRO A 24 26.78 -26.01 36.66
C PRO A 24 25.31 -26.10 36.27
N LEU A 25 24.78 -25.04 35.64
CA LEU A 25 23.50 -25.01 34.94
C LEU A 25 23.59 -25.81 33.63
N ALA A 26 23.94 -27.09 33.71
CA ALA A 26 24.18 -27.95 32.56
C ALA A 26 23.51 -29.32 32.75
N ALA A 27 22.19 -29.35 32.93
CA ALA A 27 21.43 -30.60 32.94
C ALA A 27 19.94 -30.40 32.59
N GLY A 28 19.62 -29.53 31.62
CA GLY A 28 18.24 -29.29 31.17
C GLY A 28 18.03 -29.27 29.66
N TRP A 29 19.09 -29.53 28.87
CA TRP A 29 19.07 -29.33 27.41
C TRP A 29 19.23 -30.63 26.61
N ALA A 30 19.05 -31.79 27.24
CA ALA A 30 19.27 -33.09 26.61
C ALA A 30 18.03 -33.69 25.92
N HIS A 31 16.85 -33.05 25.97
CA HIS A 31 15.61 -33.60 25.39
C HIS A 31 15.13 -32.94 24.09
N LEU A 32 15.87 -32.00 23.51
CA LEU A 32 15.53 -31.43 22.18
C LEU A 32 16.25 -32.10 21.00
N ARG A 33 16.89 -33.26 21.21
CA ARG A 33 17.30 -34.16 20.12
C ARG A 33 16.21 -35.19 19.85
N GLY A 34 15.08 -34.72 19.33
CA GLY A 34 13.98 -35.54 18.85
C GLY A 34 13.86 -35.52 17.33
N ARG A 35 14.56 -36.46 16.67
CA ARG A 35 14.24 -37.01 15.33
C ARG A 35 14.04 -36.02 14.17
N ALA A 36 15.14 -35.47 13.66
CA ALA A 36 15.24 -35.21 12.22
C ALA A 36 15.53 -36.54 11.52
N GLY A 37 14.50 -37.33 11.21
CA GLY A 37 14.65 -38.65 10.62
C GLY A 37 13.35 -39.16 10.02
N THR A 38 13.37 -39.37 8.70
CA THR A 38 12.28 -39.69 7.76
C THR A 38 11.41 -38.49 7.38
N GLY A 39 11.40 -38.17 6.08
CA GLY A 39 10.60 -37.08 5.51
C GLY A 39 9.12 -37.33 5.74
N SER A 40 8.59 -36.75 6.81
CA SER A 40 7.17 -36.84 7.13
C SER A 40 6.39 -36.15 6.01
N LEU A 41 5.51 -36.90 5.34
CA LEU A 41 4.54 -36.36 4.37
C LEU A 41 3.45 -35.51 5.06
N VAL A 42 3.40 -35.52 6.40
CA VAL A 42 2.35 -34.88 7.20
C VAL A 42 2.32 -33.35 7.04
N PRO A 43 3.45 -32.60 7.08
CA PRO A 43 3.44 -31.16 6.79
C PRO A 43 2.95 -30.84 5.37
N TRP A 44 3.30 -31.67 4.38
CA TRP A 44 2.85 -31.50 3.00
C TRP A 44 1.34 -31.76 2.85
N LEU A 45 0.78 -32.73 3.59
CA LEU A 45 -0.66 -32.98 3.63
C LEU A 45 -1.44 -31.79 4.23
N TYR A 46 -0.88 -31.10 5.23
CA TYR A 46 -1.49 -29.88 5.78
C TYR A 46 -1.42 -28.69 4.80
N LEU A 47 -0.35 -28.60 4.00
CA LEU A 47 -0.21 -27.57 2.97
C LEU A 47 -0.98 -27.90 1.68
N ALA A 48 -1.29 -29.18 1.44
CA ALA A 48 -1.87 -29.66 0.19
C ALA A 48 -3.16 -28.92 -0.22
N PRO A 49 -4.16 -28.66 0.65
CA PRO A 49 -5.35 -27.92 0.26
C PRO A 49 -5.02 -26.51 -0.24
N THR A 50 -4.12 -25.81 0.44
CA THR A 50 -3.69 -24.46 0.04
C THR A 50 -2.90 -24.48 -1.27
N LEU A 51 -1.98 -25.44 -1.44
CA LEU A 51 -1.20 -25.57 -2.67
C LEU A 51 -2.07 -25.93 -3.87
N VAL A 52 -3.06 -26.80 -3.69
CA VAL A 52 -4.04 -27.15 -4.75
C VAL A 52 -4.87 -25.93 -5.13
N LEU A 53 -5.37 -25.16 -4.16
CA LEU A 53 -6.13 -23.94 -4.45
C LEU A 53 -5.27 -22.91 -5.19
N LEU A 54 -4.02 -22.70 -4.78
CA LEU A 54 -3.10 -21.79 -5.48
C LEU A 54 -2.78 -22.29 -6.89
N ALA A 55 -2.52 -23.60 -7.06
CA ALA A 55 -2.24 -24.18 -8.37
C ALA A 55 -3.41 -23.98 -9.33
N VAL A 56 -4.64 -24.27 -8.90
CA VAL A 56 -5.84 -24.25 -9.75
C VAL A 56 -6.37 -22.83 -9.98
N PHE A 57 -6.37 -21.96 -8.97
CA PHE A 57 -7.02 -20.65 -9.06
C PHE A 57 -6.05 -19.49 -9.28
N THR A 58 -4.75 -19.69 -9.14
CA THR A 58 -3.74 -18.64 -9.35
C THR A 58 -2.77 -18.99 -10.46
N TYR A 59 -2.05 -20.11 -10.34
CA TYR A 59 -0.99 -20.44 -11.29
C TYR A 59 -1.51 -20.98 -12.62
N TRP A 60 -2.58 -21.79 -12.61
CA TRP A 60 -3.17 -22.29 -13.85
C TRP A 60 -3.73 -21.16 -14.74
N PRO A 61 -4.58 -20.23 -14.26
CA PRO A 61 -5.01 -19.10 -15.06
C PRO A 61 -3.85 -18.22 -15.52
N LEU A 62 -2.83 -18.01 -14.68
CA LEU A 62 -1.64 -17.24 -15.06
C LEU A 62 -0.90 -17.86 -16.25
N ILE A 63 -0.63 -19.17 -16.20
CA ILE A 63 0.02 -19.90 -17.29
C ILE A 63 -0.88 -19.90 -18.54
N HIS A 64 -2.18 -20.10 -18.36
CA HIS A 64 -3.13 -20.09 -19.47
C HIS A 64 -3.21 -18.71 -20.14
N THR A 65 -3.21 -17.61 -19.39
CA THR A 65 -3.13 -16.25 -19.92
C THR A 65 -1.81 -16.03 -20.68
N ALA A 66 -0.69 -16.53 -20.17
CA ALA A 66 0.59 -16.46 -20.88
C ALA A 66 0.63 -17.31 -22.16
N TYR A 67 -0.17 -18.38 -22.25
CA TYR A 67 -0.37 -19.11 -23.50
C TYR A 67 -1.27 -18.33 -24.46
N LEU A 68 -2.40 -17.80 -23.97
CA LEU A 68 -3.35 -17.02 -24.77
C LEU A 68 -2.71 -15.75 -25.35
N SER A 69 -1.72 -15.15 -24.68
CA SER A 69 -1.00 -14.00 -25.23
C SER A 69 -0.21 -14.31 -26.50
N LEU A 70 0.14 -15.59 -26.74
CA LEU A 70 0.83 -16.06 -27.94
C LEU A 70 -0.12 -16.47 -29.07
N VAL A 71 -1.43 -16.37 -28.83
CA VAL A 71 -2.47 -16.86 -29.71
C VAL A 71 -3.37 -15.69 -30.10
N GLU A 72 -3.66 -15.56 -31.39
CA GLU A 72 -4.66 -14.65 -31.91
C GLU A 72 -6.03 -15.31 -31.79
N TRP A 73 -6.87 -14.74 -30.94
CA TRP A 73 -8.22 -15.24 -30.70
C TRP A 73 -9.13 -14.13 -30.19
N ASN A 74 -10.30 -13.98 -30.82
CA ASN A 74 -11.25 -12.89 -30.56
C ASN A 74 -12.63 -13.36 -30.07
N LEU A 75 -12.72 -14.53 -29.43
CA LEU A 75 -13.99 -15.19 -29.01
C LEU A 75 -15.06 -15.32 -30.11
N ASN A 76 -14.68 -15.06 -31.37
CA ASN A 76 -15.55 -15.13 -32.53
C ASN A 76 -15.68 -16.60 -32.96
N PRO A 77 -16.89 -17.20 -33.00
CA PRO A 77 -17.08 -18.58 -33.42
C PRO A 77 -16.51 -18.91 -34.80
N GLY A 78 -16.42 -17.91 -35.69
CA GLY A 78 -15.91 -18.08 -37.06
C GLY A 78 -14.39 -17.99 -37.21
N GLN A 79 -13.64 -17.70 -36.15
CA GLN A 79 -12.17 -17.56 -36.20
C GLN A 79 -11.52 -18.50 -35.20
N PRO A 80 -10.95 -19.64 -35.64
CA PRO A 80 -10.24 -20.54 -34.75
C PRO A 80 -9.00 -19.84 -34.17
N ALA A 81 -8.66 -20.19 -32.94
CA ALA A 81 -7.48 -19.66 -32.26
C ALA A 81 -6.20 -20.02 -33.05
N ARG A 82 -5.42 -19.01 -33.45
CA ARG A 82 -4.22 -19.18 -34.27
C ARG A 82 -2.97 -18.80 -33.47
N PHE A 83 -1.97 -19.67 -33.43
CA PHE A 83 -0.69 -19.33 -32.81
C PHE A 83 0.06 -18.28 -33.64
N VAL A 84 0.38 -17.14 -33.04
CA VAL A 84 1.06 -16.00 -33.68
C VAL A 84 2.35 -15.58 -32.98
N GLY A 85 2.75 -16.29 -31.92
CA GLY A 85 3.97 -15.99 -31.18
C GLY A 85 3.91 -14.59 -30.54
N LEU A 86 4.88 -13.73 -30.85
CA LEU A 86 4.98 -12.39 -30.21
C LEU A 86 4.19 -11.28 -30.91
N ASP A 87 3.42 -11.58 -31.95
CA ASP A 87 2.73 -10.56 -32.76
C ASP A 87 1.66 -9.77 -31.97
N ASN A 88 0.99 -10.40 -30.99
CA ASN A 88 0.09 -9.67 -30.10
C ASN A 88 0.82 -8.59 -29.29
N TYR A 89 2.08 -8.82 -28.91
CA TYR A 89 2.85 -7.86 -28.11
C TYR A 89 3.25 -6.65 -28.94
N SER A 90 3.72 -6.84 -30.19
CA SER A 90 4.02 -5.73 -31.10
C SER A 90 2.76 -4.92 -31.43
N ARG A 91 1.63 -5.61 -31.68
CA ARG A 91 0.33 -4.99 -31.96
C ARG A 91 -0.18 -4.15 -30.79
N VAL A 92 -0.12 -4.68 -29.57
CA VAL A 92 -0.55 -3.95 -28.36
C VAL A 92 0.41 -2.81 -28.07
N ALA A 93 1.72 -3.05 -28.01
CA ALA A 93 2.72 -2.02 -27.69
C ALA A 93 2.78 -0.89 -28.73
N GLY A 94 2.49 -1.19 -29.99
CA GLY A 94 2.44 -0.22 -31.08
C GLY A 94 1.14 0.59 -31.16
N SER A 95 0.13 0.25 -30.34
CA SER A 95 -1.18 0.92 -30.40
C SER A 95 -1.16 2.29 -29.71
N ASN A 96 -1.92 3.25 -30.27
CA ASN A 96 -2.16 4.55 -29.63
C ASN A 96 -2.80 4.42 -28.24
N LEU A 97 -3.63 3.38 -28.05
CA LEU A 97 -4.25 3.09 -26.77
C LEU A 97 -3.21 2.72 -25.71
N PHE A 98 -2.22 1.88 -26.06
CA PHE A 98 -1.14 1.52 -25.16
C PHE A 98 -0.26 2.73 -24.80
N GLN A 99 0.08 3.57 -25.79
CA GLN A 99 0.86 4.78 -25.55
C GLN A 99 0.14 5.75 -24.60
N ALA A 100 -1.16 5.99 -24.83
CA ALA A 100 -1.99 6.79 -23.93
C ALA A 100 -2.09 6.16 -22.53
N ALA A 101 -2.38 4.86 -22.46
CA ALA A 101 -2.49 4.13 -21.20
C ALA A 101 -1.19 4.17 -20.38
N LEU A 102 -0.04 3.99 -21.02
CA LEU A 102 1.26 4.05 -20.37
C LEU A 102 1.56 5.47 -19.87
N GLY A 103 1.37 6.49 -20.72
CA GLY A 103 1.58 7.89 -20.36
C GLY A 103 0.72 8.32 -19.18
N ASN A 104 -0.59 8.08 -19.24
CA ASN A 104 -1.51 8.40 -18.17
C ASN A 104 -1.22 7.60 -16.90
N THR A 105 -0.79 6.34 -17.02
CA THR A 105 -0.38 5.53 -15.86
C THR A 105 0.78 6.17 -15.12
N LEU A 106 1.77 6.71 -15.83
CA LEU A 106 2.87 7.46 -15.22
C LEU A 106 2.38 8.75 -14.56
N VAL A 107 1.44 9.46 -15.18
CA VAL A 107 0.80 10.65 -14.59
C VAL A 107 0.06 10.29 -13.31
N TYR A 108 -0.75 9.23 -13.30
CA TYR A 108 -1.45 8.73 -12.11
C TYR A 108 -0.48 8.40 -10.98
N LEU A 109 0.63 7.73 -11.28
CA LEU A 109 1.65 7.43 -10.28
C LEU A 109 2.33 8.69 -9.74
N ALA A 110 2.83 9.55 -10.63
CA ALA A 110 3.57 10.75 -10.25
C ALA A 110 2.70 11.73 -9.44
N ALA A 111 1.46 11.96 -9.88
CA ALA A 111 0.51 12.84 -9.20
C ALA A 111 -0.06 12.24 -7.91
N SER A 112 -0.13 10.91 -7.80
CA SER A 112 -0.57 10.25 -6.56
C SER A 112 0.46 10.34 -5.45
N ILE A 113 1.77 10.44 -5.73
CA ILE A 113 2.80 10.54 -4.69
C ILE A 113 2.58 11.77 -3.78
N PRO A 114 2.49 13.01 -4.28
CA PRO A 114 2.29 14.16 -3.41
C PRO A 114 0.98 14.09 -2.63
N LEU A 115 -0.10 13.57 -3.23
CA LEU A 115 -1.42 13.55 -2.60
C LEU A 115 -1.62 12.38 -1.62
N LYS A 116 -1.10 11.19 -1.94
CA LYS A 116 -1.28 9.97 -1.13
C LYS A 116 -0.11 9.72 -0.20
N VAL A 117 1.11 10.19 -0.50
CA VAL A 117 2.30 9.89 0.32
C VAL A 117 2.71 11.11 1.15
N LEU A 118 2.85 12.29 0.52
CA LEU A 118 3.41 13.47 1.18
C LEU A 118 2.36 14.25 1.98
N LEU A 119 1.19 14.51 1.40
CA LEU A 119 0.11 15.28 2.02
C LEU A 119 -0.39 14.68 3.35
N PRO A 120 -0.48 13.35 3.54
CA PRO A 120 -0.89 12.79 4.83
C PRO A 120 0.09 13.03 5.98
N ILE A 121 1.38 13.26 5.70
CA ILE A 121 2.42 13.44 6.74
C ILE A 121 2.12 14.66 7.63
N PRO A 122 1.97 15.90 7.11
CA PRO A 122 1.67 17.05 7.96
C PRO A 122 0.33 16.89 8.68
N ILE A 123 -0.67 16.27 8.04
CA ILE A 123 -1.97 15.98 8.67
C ILE A 123 -1.78 15.03 9.86
N ALA A 124 -1.02 13.96 9.70
CA ALA A 124 -0.72 13.01 10.76
C ALA A 124 0.05 13.66 11.92
N VAL A 125 1.08 14.46 11.62
CA VAL A 125 1.85 15.18 12.65
C VAL A 125 0.96 16.14 13.44
N PHE A 126 0.08 16.88 12.75
CA PHE A 126 -0.89 17.76 13.40
C PHE A 126 -1.88 16.99 14.28
N LEU A 127 -2.43 15.87 13.81
CA LEU A 127 -3.35 15.06 14.62
C LEU A 127 -2.66 14.33 15.77
N TRP A 128 -1.37 14.06 15.66
CA TRP A 128 -0.57 13.47 16.71
C TRP A 128 -0.28 14.47 17.84
N SER A 129 -0.09 15.75 17.51
CA SER A 129 0.11 16.82 18.50
C SER A 129 -1.16 17.12 19.31
N LEU A 130 -2.34 16.92 18.73
CA LEU A 130 -3.63 17.08 19.41
C LEU A 130 -3.95 16.02 20.48
N GLY A 131 -3.20 14.91 20.53
CA GLY A 131 -3.43 13.83 21.51
C GLY A 131 -4.84 13.24 21.39
N SER A 132 -5.57 13.16 22.52
CA SER A 132 -6.94 12.62 22.58
C SER A 132 -7.97 13.49 21.88
N LYS A 133 -7.73 14.80 21.72
CA LYS A 133 -8.63 15.70 20.98
C LYS A 133 -8.68 15.38 19.48
N GLY A 134 -7.72 14.59 18.98
CA GLY A 134 -7.62 14.15 17.59
C GLY A 134 -8.59 13.04 17.17
N HIS A 135 -9.29 12.36 18.09
CA HIS A 135 -10.05 11.14 17.78
C HIS A 135 -11.16 11.37 16.73
N ILE A 136 -11.91 12.47 16.84
CA ILE A 136 -12.98 12.80 15.90
C ILE A 136 -12.41 13.04 14.50
N TYR A 137 -11.30 13.78 14.39
CA TYR A 137 -10.66 14.06 13.12
C TYR A 137 -10.12 12.79 12.45
N ARG A 138 -9.56 11.85 13.23
CA ARG A 138 -9.13 10.54 12.72
C ARG A 138 -10.30 9.77 12.12
N ALA A 139 -11.44 9.76 12.81
CA ALA A 139 -12.66 9.12 12.32
C ALA A 139 -13.13 9.78 11.01
N VAL A 140 -13.30 11.10 10.99
CA VAL A 140 -13.79 11.85 9.82
C VAL A 140 -12.89 11.65 8.60
N LEU A 141 -11.57 11.71 8.78
CA LEU A 141 -10.63 11.49 7.67
C LEU A 141 -10.62 10.05 7.17
N PHE A 142 -10.92 9.07 8.03
CA PHE A 142 -10.96 7.66 7.67
C PHE A 142 -12.28 7.25 7.03
N LEU A 143 -13.40 7.92 7.34
CA LEU A 143 -14.72 7.56 6.77
C LEU A 143 -14.73 7.33 5.24
N PRO A 144 -14.08 8.15 4.40
CA PRO A 144 -14.05 7.94 2.95
C PRO A 144 -13.44 6.60 2.51
N THR A 145 -12.49 6.05 3.29
CA THR A 145 -11.82 4.79 2.92
C THR A 145 -12.81 3.62 2.97
N LEU A 146 -13.84 3.71 3.82
CA LEU A 146 -14.85 2.68 4.03
C LEU A 146 -15.92 2.62 2.92
N ILE A 147 -16.16 3.72 2.21
CA ILE A 147 -17.16 3.80 1.13
C ILE A 147 -16.64 3.03 -0.11
N SER A 148 -17.45 2.37 -0.94
CA SER A 148 -16.89 1.73 -2.15
C SER A 148 -16.46 2.77 -3.21
N PHE A 149 -15.47 2.42 -4.06
CA PHE A 149 -15.10 3.29 -5.19
C PHE A 149 -16.28 3.54 -6.14
N VAL A 150 -17.19 2.57 -6.29
CA VAL A 150 -18.40 2.70 -7.10
C VAL A 150 -19.32 3.79 -6.55
N VAL A 151 -19.63 3.76 -5.25
CA VAL A 151 -20.50 4.76 -4.62
C VAL A 151 -19.88 6.15 -4.72
N VAL A 152 -18.58 6.27 -4.47
CA VAL A 152 -17.87 7.55 -4.63
C VAL A 152 -17.93 8.05 -6.07
N GLY A 153 -17.71 7.17 -7.06
CA GLY A 153 -17.77 7.53 -8.47
C GLY A 153 -19.15 8.05 -8.89
N VAL A 154 -20.23 7.34 -8.52
CA VAL A 154 -21.61 7.80 -8.79
C VAL A 154 -21.88 9.15 -8.14
N ALA A 155 -21.51 9.32 -6.87
CA ALA A 155 -21.71 10.59 -6.16
C ALA A 155 -20.97 11.75 -6.84
N VAL A 156 -19.71 11.53 -7.25
CA VAL A 156 -18.92 12.56 -7.96
C VAL A 156 -19.52 12.89 -9.33
N MET A 157 -20.00 11.89 -10.08
CA MET A 157 -20.69 12.13 -11.36
C MET A 157 -21.94 13.01 -11.19
N TRP A 158 -22.68 12.85 -10.10
CA TRP A 158 -23.84 13.69 -9.78
C TRP A 158 -23.41 15.10 -9.38
N ILE A 159 -22.39 15.22 -8.54
CA ILE A 159 -21.86 16.53 -8.10
C ILE A 159 -21.31 17.34 -9.28
N LEU A 160 -20.58 16.67 -10.19
CA LEU A 160 -19.94 17.28 -11.35
C LEU A 160 -20.83 17.27 -12.61
N ASN A 161 -22.10 16.91 -12.49
CA ASN A 161 -23.00 16.88 -13.63
C ASN A 161 -23.09 18.29 -14.27
N PRO A 162 -22.88 18.43 -15.60
CA PRO A 162 -22.82 19.74 -16.24
C PRO A 162 -24.17 20.47 -16.33
N ILE A 163 -25.29 19.75 -16.15
CA ILE A 163 -26.65 20.27 -16.28
C ILE A 163 -27.20 20.65 -14.90
N PHE A 164 -27.22 19.70 -13.95
CA PHE A 164 -27.85 19.87 -12.63
C PHE A 164 -26.88 19.66 -11.46
N GLY A 165 -25.57 19.60 -11.73
CA GLY A 165 -24.58 19.32 -10.71
C GLY A 165 -24.41 20.47 -9.71
N TYR A 166 -24.40 20.11 -8.43
CA TYR A 166 -24.22 21.04 -7.33
C TYR A 166 -22.94 21.86 -7.45
N ALA A 167 -21.84 21.28 -7.95
CA ALA A 167 -20.57 21.98 -8.07
C ALA A 167 -20.67 23.21 -8.97
N LYS A 168 -21.31 23.07 -10.14
CA LYS A 168 -21.53 24.17 -11.08
C LYS A 168 -22.47 25.23 -10.50
N GLN A 169 -23.53 24.80 -9.82
CA GLN A 169 -24.51 25.70 -9.21
C GLN A 169 -23.87 26.59 -8.13
N TYR A 170 -23.10 25.99 -7.21
CA TYR A 170 -22.41 26.74 -6.16
C TYR A 170 -21.27 27.61 -6.70
N ALA A 171 -20.51 27.14 -7.70
CA ALA A 171 -19.49 27.94 -8.37
C ALA A 171 -20.09 29.20 -9.02
N ALA A 172 -21.28 29.08 -9.64
CA ALA A 172 -21.97 30.21 -10.24
C ALA A 172 -22.42 31.25 -9.20
N MET A 173 -22.77 30.84 -7.97
CA MET A 173 -23.16 31.77 -6.89
C MET A 173 -22.02 32.71 -6.47
N ILE A 174 -20.77 32.24 -6.59
CA ILE A 174 -19.56 33.03 -6.29
C ILE A 174 -18.92 33.63 -7.56
N GLY A 175 -19.64 33.65 -8.67
CA GLY A 175 -19.21 34.26 -9.93
C GLY A 175 -18.22 33.44 -10.77
N ILE A 176 -17.97 32.18 -10.42
CA ILE A 176 -17.02 31.30 -11.12
C ILE A 176 -17.76 30.44 -12.15
N ARG A 177 -17.34 30.53 -13.42
CA ARG A 177 -17.81 29.62 -14.47
C ARG A 177 -17.02 28.33 -14.41
N MET A 178 -17.65 27.27 -13.94
CA MET A 178 -17.02 25.95 -13.86
C MET A 178 -17.10 25.25 -15.23
N PRO A 179 -15.94 24.91 -15.85
CA PRO A 179 -15.93 24.12 -17.07
C PRO A 179 -16.41 22.68 -16.80
N ASN A 180 -16.74 21.95 -17.86
CA ASN A 180 -17.12 20.54 -17.73
C ASN A 180 -15.87 19.69 -17.48
N LEU A 181 -15.51 19.53 -16.21
CA LEU A 181 -14.29 18.84 -15.77
C LEU A 181 -14.20 17.36 -16.19
N MET A 182 -15.32 16.73 -16.57
CA MET A 182 -15.32 15.33 -17.01
C MET A 182 -15.27 15.19 -18.54
N ALA A 183 -15.68 16.22 -19.28
CA ALA A 183 -15.72 16.18 -20.75
C ALA A 183 -14.48 16.77 -21.42
N ASP A 184 -13.60 17.41 -20.65
CA ASP A 184 -12.35 17.98 -21.15
C ASP A 184 -11.17 17.02 -20.85
N PRO A 185 -10.42 16.57 -21.88
CA PRO A 185 -9.26 15.68 -21.74
C PRO A 185 -8.23 16.15 -20.70
N ASP A 186 -8.02 17.45 -20.59
CA ASP A 186 -6.95 18.01 -19.75
C ASP A 186 -7.35 18.02 -18.27
N THR A 187 -8.64 17.95 -17.96
CA THR A 187 -9.16 18.05 -16.59
C THR A 187 -9.67 16.73 -16.03
N ALA A 188 -10.18 15.83 -16.88
CA ALA A 188 -10.79 14.58 -16.45
C ALA A 188 -9.83 13.67 -15.66
N ILE A 189 -8.56 13.61 -16.07
CA ILE A 189 -7.52 12.82 -15.38
C ILE A 189 -7.29 13.32 -13.94
N TRP A 190 -7.31 14.64 -13.74
CA TRP A 190 -7.11 15.25 -12.42
C TRP A 190 -8.29 14.99 -11.49
N VAL A 191 -9.52 14.96 -12.02
CA VAL A 191 -10.71 14.57 -11.25
C VAL A 191 -10.53 13.16 -10.68
N ILE A 192 -10.09 12.20 -11.50
CA ILE A 192 -9.85 10.82 -11.05
C ILE A 192 -8.71 10.74 -10.02
N ILE A 193 -7.62 11.49 -10.24
CA ILE A 193 -6.50 11.57 -9.29
C ILE A 193 -6.98 12.10 -7.93
N VAL A 194 -7.74 13.18 -7.91
CA VAL A 194 -8.24 13.80 -6.67
C VAL A 194 -9.19 12.86 -5.94
N VAL A 195 -10.15 12.27 -6.66
CA VAL A 195 -11.15 11.36 -6.07
C VAL A 195 -10.47 10.11 -5.48
N SER A 196 -9.58 9.48 -6.24
CA SER A 196 -8.87 8.30 -5.78
C SER A 196 -7.88 8.60 -4.65
N SER A 197 -7.24 9.78 -4.65
CA SER A 197 -6.32 10.19 -3.60
C SER A 197 -7.05 10.55 -2.31
N TRP A 198 -8.14 11.33 -2.38
CA TRP A 198 -8.97 11.67 -1.23
C TRP A 198 -9.45 10.42 -0.50
N LYS A 199 -9.89 9.41 -1.25
CA LYS A 199 -10.37 8.15 -0.69
C LYS A 199 -9.30 7.42 0.13
N VAL A 200 -8.03 7.47 -0.29
CA VAL A 200 -6.92 6.72 0.34
C VAL A 200 -6.17 7.57 1.38
N LEU A 201 -6.28 8.90 1.30
CA LEU A 201 -5.60 9.85 2.17
C LEU A 201 -5.80 9.52 3.65
N GLY A 202 -7.04 9.27 4.07
CA GLY A 202 -7.38 8.95 5.46
C GLY A 202 -6.65 7.73 6.00
N PHE A 203 -6.56 6.67 5.20
CA PHE A 203 -5.85 5.44 5.57
C PHE A 203 -4.35 5.72 5.74
N ASN A 204 -3.75 6.47 4.82
CA ASN A 204 -2.33 6.81 4.91
C ASN A 204 -2.04 7.74 6.10
N VAL A 205 -2.94 8.66 6.46
CA VAL A 205 -2.83 9.45 7.70
C VAL A 205 -2.78 8.52 8.93
N LEU A 206 -3.63 7.50 8.99
CA LEU A 206 -3.63 6.54 10.10
C LEU A 206 -2.35 5.71 10.16
N LEU A 207 -1.80 5.29 9.01
CA LEU A 207 -0.51 4.60 8.97
C LEU A 207 0.62 5.48 9.52
N TYR A 208 0.68 6.74 9.13
CA TYR A 208 1.65 7.68 9.69
C TYR A 208 1.44 7.95 11.17
N LEU A 209 0.19 8.03 11.63
CA LEU A 209 -0.11 8.15 13.07
C LEU A 209 0.36 6.94 13.87
N ALA A 210 0.22 5.73 13.32
CA ALA A 210 0.74 4.52 13.95
C ALA A 210 2.29 4.54 14.03
N GLY A 211 2.95 5.01 12.97
CA GLY A 211 4.40 5.26 12.97
C GLY A 211 4.82 6.29 14.03
N LEU A 212 4.14 7.44 14.09
CA LEU A 212 4.38 8.50 15.08
C LEU A 212 4.13 8.02 16.52
N ALA A 213 3.15 7.14 16.73
CA ALA A 213 2.84 6.60 18.05
C ALA A 213 3.98 5.75 18.64
N SER A 214 4.91 5.25 17.81
CA SER A 214 6.10 4.52 18.28
C SER A 214 7.21 5.42 18.83
N ILE A 215 7.14 6.73 18.60
CA ILE A 215 8.15 7.70 19.02
C ILE A 215 7.90 8.09 20.49
N ASN A 216 8.87 7.83 21.37
CA ASN A 216 8.79 8.28 22.76
C ASN A 216 8.79 9.83 22.83
N ARG A 217 7.81 10.40 23.53
CA ARG A 217 7.65 11.85 23.73
C ARG A 217 8.80 12.47 24.54
N ASP A 218 9.47 11.69 25.38
CA ASP A 218 10.61 12.14 26.19
C ASP A 218 11.73 12.73 25.32
N TYR A 219 11.96 12.17 24.12
CA TYR A 219 12.96 12.70 23.18
C TYR A 219 12.62 14.11 22.69
N ILE A 220 11.32 14.41 22.53
CA ILE A 220 10.85 15.73 22.09
C ILE A 220 11.01 16.72 23.23
N GLU A 221 10.66 16.33 24.45
CA GLU A 221 10.82 17.19 25.64
C GLU A 221 12.30 17.50 25.87
N ALA A 222 13.19 16.51 25.80
CA ALA A 222 14.64 16.72 25.91
C ALA A 222 15.17 17.71 24.87
N MET A 223 14.82 17.54 23.59
CA MET A 223 15.23 18.50 22.55
C MET A 223 14.67 19.91 22.76
N ARG A 224 13.45 20.03 23.31
CA ARG A 224 12.87 21.35 23.64
C ARG A 224 13.61 22.01 24.80
N MET A 225 14.07 21.25 25.78
CA MET A 225 14.94 21.76 26.85
C MET A 225 16.28 22.26 26.31
N ASP A 226 16.79 21.63 25.24
CA ASP A 226 18.00 22.06 24.52
C ASP A 226 17.74 23.24 23.53
N GLY A 227 16.53 23.81 23.52
CA GLY A 227 16.18 24.97 22.68
C GLY A 227 15.88 24.63 21.21
N ALA A 228 15.65 23.36 20.86
CA ALA A 228 15.30 22.98 19.50
C ALA A 228 13.87 23.43 19.13
N GLY A 229 13.74 24.19 18.04
CA GLY A 229 12.44 24.55 17.46
C GLY A 229 11.77 23.40 16.71
N ASP A 230 10.46 23.49 16.48
CA ASP A 230 9.63 22.42 15.89
C ASP A 230 10.14 21.93 14.51
N GLY A 231 10.71 22.79 13.68
CA GLY A 231 11.32 22.39 12.40
C GLY A 231 12.56 21.49 12.57
N THR A 232 13.34 21.72 13.62
CA THR A 232 14.50 20.88 13.97
C THR A 232 14.04 19.52 14.48
N ILE A 233 13.02 19.52 15.35
CA ILE A 233 12.39 18.30 15.86
C ILE A 233 11.82 17.47 14.70
N PHE A 234 11.13 18.11 13.77
CA PHE A 234 10.56 17.44 12.60
C PHE A 234 11.65 16.80 11.73
N THR A 235 12.66 17.58 11.34
CA THR A 235 13.69 17.12 10.39
C THR A 235 14.71 16.16 10.99
N ARG A 236 15.08 16.32 12.28
CA ARG A 236 16.13 15.51 12.93
C ARG A 236 15.61 14.32 13.72
N LEU A 237 14.36 14.35 14.21
CA LEU A 237 13.77 13.25 14.97
C LEU A 237 12.63 12.58 14.19
N ILE A 238 11.58 13.34 13.86
CA ILE A 238 10.35 12.75 13.33
C ILE A 238 10.56 12.15 11.95
N TRP A 239 11.18 12.89 11.02
CA TRP A 239 11.37 12.45 9.63
C TRP A 239 12.23 11.17 9.51
N PRO A 240 13.39 11.05 10.18
CA PRO A 240 14.16 9.81 10.18
C PRO A 240 13.40 8.63 10.79
N LEU A 241 12.72 8.82 11.92
CA LEU A 241 11.98 7.76 12.59
C LEU A 241 10.70 7.35 11.84
N LEU A 242 10.11 8.26 11.06
CA LEU A 242 8.99 7.97 10.17
C LEU A 242 9.39 7.31 8.84
N THR A 243 10.67 7.31 8.48
CA THR A 243 11.15 6.81 7.18
C THR A 243 10.68 5.38 6.86
N PRO A 244 10.68 4.41 7.78
CA PRO A 244 10.15 3.06 7.49
C PRO A 244 8.67 3.07 7.10
N THR A 245 7.87 3.90 7.79
CA THR A 245 6.44 4.06 7.48
C THR A 245 6.24 4.76 6.14
N LEU A 246 7.02 5.80 5.86
CA LEU A 246 7.01 6.51 4.58
C LEU A 246 7.35 5.57 3.42
N MET A 247 8.36 4.72 3.57
CA MET A 247 8.73 3.74 2.55
C MET A 247 7.60 2.74 2.33
N PHE A 248 7.01 2.20 3.39
CA PHE A 248 5.86 1.30 3.29
C PHE A 248 4.69 1.94 2.54
N VAL A 249 4.33 3.18 2.89
CA VAL A 249 3.24 3.92 2.23
C VAL A 249 3.58 4.22 0.77
N LEU A 250 4.81 4.62 0.47
CA LEU A 250 5.28 4.89 -0.90
C LEU A 250 5.20 3.64 -1.78
N ILE A 251 5.74 2.51 -1.31
CA ILE A 251 5.75 1.24 -2.03
C ILE A 251 4.31 0.76 -2.28
N SER A 252 3.49 0.74 -1.22
CA SER A 252 2.08 0.36 -1.34
C SER A 252 1.35 1.27 -2.32
N THR A 253 1.62 2.58 -2.30
CA THR A 253 1.02 3.53 -3.23
C THR A 253 1.43 3.24 -4.67
N LEU A 254 2.70 2.96 -4.94
CA LEU A 254 3.19 2.64 -6.28
C LEU A 254 2.61 1.32 -6.82
N ILE A 255 2.43 0.32 -5.96
CA ILE A 255 1.84 -0.98 -6.34
C ILE A 255 0.34 -0.84 -6.60
N PHE A 256 -0.40 -0.22 -5.67
CA PHE A 256 -1.87 -0.26 -5.70
C PHE A 256 -2.52 0.89 -6.48
N THR A 257 -1.83 2.01 -6.73
CA THR A 257 -2.47 3.17 -7.38
C THR A 257 -3.06 2.82 -8.74
N MET A 258 -2.36 2.05 -9.56
CA MET A 258 -2.84 1.65 -10.89
C MET A 258 -4.15 0.85 -10.81
N GLN A 259 -4.26 -0.04 -9.83
CA GLN A 259 -5.46 -0.83 -9.59
C GLN A 259 -6.60 0.02 -9.00
N GLN A 260 -6.28 0.92 -8.07
CA GLN A 260 -7.26 1.77 -7.39
C GLN A 260 -7.97 2.75 -8.31
N VAL A 261 -7.27 3.29 -9.32
CA VAL A 261 -7.87 4.24 -10.28
C VAL A 261 -8.72 3.55 -11.34
N PHE A 262 -8.64 2.23 -11.50
CA PHE A 262 -9.42 1.48 -12.48
C PHE A 262 -10.93 1.71 -12.35
N THR A 263 -11.50 1.49 -11.15
CA THR A 263 -12.95 1.63 -10.94
C THR A 263 -13.46 3.05 -11.20
N PRO A 264 -12.81 4.12 -10.71
CA PRO A 264 -13.14 5.49 -11.12
C PRO A 264 -13.08 5.71 -12.64
N ILE A 265 -12.06 5.19 -13.34
CA ILE A 265 -11.95 5.32 -14.79
C ILE A 265 -13.15 4.65 -15.48
N ASP A 266 -13.38 3.37 -15.21
CA ASP A 266 -14.46 2.59 -15.83
C ASP A 266 -15.83 3.23 -15.61
N LEU A 267 -16.11 3.64 -14.37
CA LEU A 267 -17.43 4.16 -14.00
C LEU A 267 -17.66 5.61 -14.45
N MET A 268 -16.66 6.48 -14.31
CA MET A 268 -16.85 7.92 -14.45
C MET A 268 -16.55 8.43 -15.86
N THR A 269 -15.60 7.83 -16.56
CA THR A 269 -15.08 8.36 -17.83
C THR A 269 -14.98 7.33 -18.95
N GLN A 270 -15.03 6.04 -18.62
CA GLN A 270 -14.80 4.93 -19.54
C GLN A 270 -13.49 5.07 -20.33
N GLY A 271 -12.45 5.64 -19.69
CA GLY A 271 -11.14 5.92 -20.28
C GLY A 271 -11.05 7.22 -21.10
N GLY A 272 -12.17 7.92 -21.32
CA GLY A 272 -12.23 9.15 -22.10
C GLY A 272 -12.01 10.43 -21.30
N PRO A 273 -12.14 11.61 -21.95
CA PRO A 273 -12.32 11.78 -23.40
C PRO A 273 -11.04 11.45 -24.19
N SER A 274 -11.17 10.86 -25.40
CA SER A 274 -10.03 10.55 -26.28
C SER A 274 -8.87 9.79 -25.60
N ASN A 275 -9.18 8.77 -24.79
CA ASN A 275 -8.19 7.98 -24.03
C ASN A 275 -7.38 8.79 -22.99
N SER A 276 -7.76 10.02 -22.64
CA SER A 276 -7.01 10.86 -21.68
C SER A 276 -7.03 10.36 -20.25
N THR A 277 -7.97 9.49 -19.88
CA THR A 277 -8.05 8.94 -18.53
C THR A 277 -7.75 7.45 -18.44
N THR A 278 -7.56 6.78 -19.59
CA THR A 278 -7.24 5.35 -19.63
C THR A 278 -5.93 5.05 -18.90
N ASN A 279 -5.81 3.85 -18.33
CA ASN A 279 -4.57 3.35 -17.74
C ASN A 279 -4.33 1.91 -18.19
N LEU A 280 -3.18 1.33 -17.85
CA LEU A 280 -2.83 -0.02 -18.32
C LEU A 280 -3.83 -1.10 -17.88
N PHE A 281 -4.40 -1.00 -16.67
CA PHE A 281 -5.45 -1.92 -16.20
C PHE A 281 -6.74 -1.79 -17.03
N TYR A 282 -7.17 -0.56 -17.28
CA TYR A 282 -8.38 -0.29 -18.05
C TYR A 282 -8.21 -0.69 -19.52
N MET A 283 -7.04 -0.46 -20.11
CA MET A 283 -6.73 -0.95 -21.45
C MET A 283 -6.89 -2.47 -21.57
N VAL A 284 -6.33 -3.24 -20.61
CA VAL A 284 -6.49 -4.71 -20.60
C VAL A 284 -7.96 -5.11 -20.49
N TYR A 285 -8.73 -4.41 -19.66
CA TYR A 285 -10.17 -4.61 -19.57
C TYR A 285 -10.89 -4.32 -20.90
N GLN A 286 -10.54 -3.23 -21.58
CA GLN A 286 -11.09 -2.89 -22.89
C GLN A 286 -10.81 -4.00 -23.91
N TYR A 287 -9.57 -4.48 -24.02
CA TYR A 287 -9.25 -5.57 -24.94
C TYR A 287 -10.03 -6.85 -24.61
N SER A 288 -10.05 -7.24 -23.33
CA SER A 288 -10.56 -8.55 -22.92
C SER A 288 -12.08 -8.62 -22.89
N PHE A 289 -12.74 -7.56 -22.43
CA PHE A 289 -14.17 -7.58 -22.09
C PHE A 289 -15.03 -6.62 -22.89
N VAL A 290 -14.44 -5.62 -23.57
CA VAL A 290 -15.19 -4.69 -24.42
C VAL A 290 -15.06 -5.08 -25.90
N THR A 291 -13.84 -5.29 -26.38
CA THR A 291 -13.58 -5.69 -27.76
C THR A 291 -13.49 -7.20 -27.97
N PHE A 292 -13.49 -7.98 -26.88
CA PHE A 292 -13.37 -9.44 -26.87
C PHE A 292 -12.12 -9.97 -27.61
N ASP A 293 -11.07 -9.17 -27.67
CA ASP A 293 -9.76 -9.54 -28.20
C ASP A 293 -8.94 -10.20 -27.09
N VAL A 294 -9.10 -11.51 -26.97
CA VAL A 294 -8.49 -12.31 -25.90
C VAL A 294 -6.97 -12.36 -26.06
N GLY A 295 -6.47 -12.47 -27.29
CA GLY A 295 -5.03 -12.49 -27.58
C GLY A 295 -4.35 -11.18 -27.17
N GLY A 296 -4.93 -10.05 -27.58
CA GLY A 296 -4.46 -8.71 -27.21
C GLY A 296 -4.60 -8.42 -25.72
N GLY A 297 -5.73 -8.80 -25.11
CA GLY A 297 -5.98 -8.66 -23.68
C GLY A 297 -5.01 -9.48 -22.83
N ALA A 298 -4.73 -10.72 -23.23
CA ALA A 298 -3.76 -11.58 -22.59
C ALA A 298 -2.33 -11.05 -22.73
N ALA A 299 -1.92 -10.59 -23.92
CA ALA A 299 -0.62 -9.96 -24.13
C ALA A 299 -0.46 -8.71 -23.27
N GLY A 300 -1.46 -7.82 -23.24
CA GLY A 300 -1.49 -6.66 -22.37
C GLY A 300 -1.39 -7.02 -20.88
N THR A 301 -2.07 -8.10 -20.46
CA THR A 301 -2.01 -8.60 -19.07
C THR A 301 -0.60 -9.07 -18.71
N VAL A 302 0.07 -9.82 -19.59
CA VAL A 302 1.45 -10.27 -19.39
C VAL A 302 2.42 -9.09 -19.35
N MET A 303 2.27 -8.11 -20.24
CA MET A 303 3.07 -6.88 -20.22
C MET A 303 2.90 -6.10 -18.92
N LEU A 304 1.66 -5.94 -18.45
CA LEU A 304 1.35 -5.29 -17.18
C LEU A 304 1.97 -6.05 -15.99
N PHE A 305 1.86 -7.39 -15.98
CA PHE A 305 2.49 -8.23 -14.96
C PHE A 305 4.01 -8.04 -14.92
N LEU A 306 4.67 -8.09 -16.09
CA LEU A 306 6.12 -7.87 -16.17
C LEU A 306 6.53 -6.47 -15.69
N LEU A 307 5.75 -5.44 -16.04
CA LEU A 307 5.97 -4.08 -15.57
C LEU A 307 5.86 -3.99 -14.03
N LEU A 308 4.81 -4.57 -13.45
CA LEU A 308 4.63 -4.60 -12.00
C LEU A 308 5.74 -5.40 -11.30
N MET A 309 6.18 -6.52 -11.90
CA MET A 309 7.30 -7.31 -11.39
C MET A 309 8.60 -6.51 -11.40
N VAL A 310 8.92 -5.81 -12.48
CA VAL A 310 10.10 -4.94 -12.55
C VAL A 310 10.01 -3.84 -11.49
N MET A 311 8.85 -3.19 -11.34
CA MET A 311 8.64 -2.19 -10.29
C MET A 311 8.86 -2.76 -8.88
N ALA A 312 8.29 -3.92 -8.58
CA ALA A 312 8.44 -4.58 -7.29
C ALA A 312 9.92 -4.96 -7.00
N LEU A 313 10.64 -5.48 -8.00
CA LEU A 313 12.06 -5.80 -7.86
C LEU A 313 12.92 -4.56 -7.62
N VAL A 314 12.64 -3.46 -8.31
CA VAL A 314 13.32 -2.17 -8.08
C VAL A 314 13.05 -1.67 -6.67
N GLN A 315 11.79 -1.74 -6.21
CA GLN A 315 11.41 -1.35 -4.86
C GLN A 315 12.13 -2.17 -3.79
N LEU A 316 12.15 -3.50 -3.91
CA LEU A 316 12.85 -4.39 -2.96
C LEU A 316 14.34 -4.03 -2.84
N ARG A 317 15.02 -3.81 -3.98
CA ARG A 317 16.44 -3.41 -3.97
C ARG A 317 16.68 -2.03 -3.34
N LEU A 318 15.72 -1.11 -3.42
CA LEU A 318 15.84 0.20 -2.79
C LEU A 318 15.64 0.13 -1.27
N ILE A 319 14.80 -0.78 -0.77
CA ILE A 319 14.55 -1.00 0.66
C ILE A 319 15.78 -1.60 1.33
N ASP A 320 16.34 -2.67 0.77
CA ASP A 320 17.48 -3.40 1.34
C ASP A 320 18.71 -2.50 1.57
N ARG A 321 18.84 -1.42 0.81
CA ARG A 321 19.94 -0.45 0.95
C ARG A 321 19.72 0.60 2.04
N ARG A 322 18.48 0.85 2.49
CA ARG A 322 18.15 1.96 3.39
C ARG A 322 17.62 1.54 4.76
N VAL A 323 17.11 0.32 4.91
CA VAL A 323 16.57 -0.16 6.19
C VAL A 323 17.55 -1.14 6.81
N GLN A 324 18.56 -0.62 7.52
CA GLN A 324 19.26 -1.43 8.51
C GLN A 324 18.28 -1.72 9.64
N TYR A 325 17.68 -2.90 9.64
CA TYR A 325 17.03 -3.45 10.83
C TYR A 325 18.12 -3.62 11.88
N LYS A 326 18.31 -2.62 12.74
CA LYS A 326 19.04 -2.83 13.99
C LYS A 326 18.18 -3.76 14.85
N GLN A 327 18.47 -5.06 14.75
CA GLN A 327 18.11 -6.03 15.78
C GLN A 327 18.93 -5.75 17.04
#